data_AF-A0A3P6RN92-F1
#
_entry.id   AF-A0A3P6RN92-F1
#
_cell.length_a   1.000
_cell.length_b   1.000
_cell.length_c   1.000
_cell.angle_alpha   90.00
_cell.angle_beta   90.00
_cell.angle_gamma   90.00
#
_symmetry.space_group_name_H-M   'P 1'
#
loop_
_entity.id
_entity.type
_entity.pdbx_description
1 polymer ?
#
loop_
_entity_poly.entity_id
_entity_poly.type
_entity_poly.pdbx_seq_one_letter_code
_entity_poly.pdbx_strand_id
1 'polypeptide(L)'
;MLLSSGGGFILENAVRQYPNVAIFQPVINGVGGNLAAVQASRLSTYFHQSATLGELPEGWTLKRFYSFTRAFFSKDSDSRSARVLLFLVVPGHIFFNWLIRVFHFGSIIPPHGALFTSLYLMAALTQVVILLYICQYMVAVMWTWRINPDNAVIPYLTALGDVLGTLLLFLLFLFLDKIDSKEILVT
;
A
#
# COMPACT_ATOMS: atom_id res chain seq x y z
N MET A 1 7.47 -3.69 16.00
CA MET A 1 8.07 -5.03 15.91
C MET A 1 7.02 -6.10 15.59
N LEU A 2 5.92 -6.24 16.33
CA LEU A 2 4.89 -7.27 16.07
C LEU A 2 4.30 -7.27 14.64
N LEU A 3 3.96 -6.10 14.08
CA LEU A 3 3.44 -6.03 12.70
C LEU A 3 4.47 -6.50 11.65
N SER A 4 5.72 -6.10 11.81
CA SER A 4 6.81 -6.52 10.93
C SER A 4 7.09 -8.02 11.07
N SER A 5 7.04 -8.58 12.28
CA SER A 5 7.12 -10.03 12.50
C SER A 5 5.97 -10.80 11.84
N GLY A 6 4.75 -10.25 11.90
CA GLY A 6 3.59 -10.82 11.20
C GLY A 6 3.77 -10.84 9.68
N GLY A 7 4.24 -9.73 9.10
CA GLY A 7 4.54 -9.64 7.67
C GLY A 7 5.63 -10.62 7.24
N GLY A 8 6.70 -10.75 8.04
CA GLY A 8 7.77 -11.71 7.81
C GLY A 8 7.30 -13.17 7.86
N PHE A 9 6.44 -13.52 8.82
CA PHE A 9 5.86 -14.86 8.92
C PHE A 9 4.96 -15.21 7.72
N ILE A 10 4.11 -14.28 7.29
CA ILE A 10 3.28 -14.46 6.09
C ILE A 10 4.18 -14.66 4.87
N LEU A 11 5.23 -13.84 4.74
CA LEU A 11 6.18 -13.94 3.63
C LEU A 11 6.91 -15.28 3.61
N GLU A 12 7.42 -15.74 4.76
CA GLU A 12 8.17 -16.99 4.82
C GLU A 12 7.33 -18.17 4.34
N ASN A 13 6.06 -18.23 4.77
CA ASN A 13 5.13 -19.25 4.30
C ASN A 13 4.80 -19.08 2.81
N ALA A 14 4.60 -17.84 2.35
CA ALA A 14 4.28 -17.55 0.96
C ALA A 14 5.43 -17.92 0.01
N VAL A 15 6.68 -17.59 0.36
CA VAL A 15 7.88 -17.89 -0.44
C VAL A 15 8.18 -19.39 -0.44
N ARG A 16 7.96 -20.09 0.68
CA ARG A 16 8.08 -21.55 0.73
C ARG A 16 7.15 -22.25 -0.25
N GLN A 17 5.93 -21.72 -0.41
CA GLN A 17 4.94 -22.31 -1.31
C GLN A 17 5.10 -21.81 -2.75
N TYR A 18 5.44 -20.53 -2.94
CA TYR A 18 5.56 -19.85 -4.22
C TYR A 18 6.80 -18.94 -4.22
N PRO A 19 7.98 -19.42 -4.69
CA PRO A 19 9.22 -18.63 -4.68
C PRO A 19 9.12 -17.29 -5.42
N ASN A 20 8.29 -17.24 -6.46
CA ASN A 20 8.02 -16.04 -7.26
C ASN A 20 7.43 -14.87 -6.45
N VAL A 21 6.81 -15.11 -5.29
CA VAL A 21 6.32 -14.07 -4.39
C VAL A 21 7.44 -13.09 -3.99
N ALA A 22 8.65 -13.61 -3.74
CA ALA A 22 9.80 -12.80 -3.33
C ALA A 22 10.21 -11.76 -4.38
N ILE A 23 9.90 -11.99 -5.67
CA ILE A 23 10.25 -11.09 -6.78
C ILE A 23 9.34 -9.85 -6.76
N PHE A 24 8.05 -10.02 -6.48
CA PHE A 24 7.05 -8.94 -6.56
C PHE A 24 6.82 -8.22 -5.22
N GLN A 25 7.20 -8.86 -4.10
CA GLN A 25 6.99 -8.32 -2.77
C GLN A 25 7.66 -6.94 -2.56
N PRO A 26 8.93 -6.70 -2.96
CA PRO A 26 9.56 -5.39 -2.79
C PRO A 26 8.82 -4.28 -3.54
N VAL A 27 8.23 -4.60 -4.70
CA VAL A 27 7.49 -3.64 -5.51
C VAL A 27 6.14 -3.32 -4.88
N ILE A 28 5.34 -4.33 -4.50
CA ILE A 28 4.01 -4.11 -3.94
C ILE A 28 4.07 -3.35 -2.61
N ASN A 29 5.02 -3.73 -1.76
CA ASN A 29 5.20 -3.09 -0.47
C ASN A 29 5.84 -1.71 -0.62
N GLY A 30 6.89 -1.60 -1.45
CA GLY A 30 7.61 -0.35 -1.68
C GLY A 30 6.73 0.74 -2.29
N VAL A 31 5.95 0.42 -3.32
CA VAL A 31 5.04 1.40 -3.94
C VAL A 31 3.98 1.83 -2.93
N GLY A 32 3.25 0.90 -2.31
CA GLY A 32 2.17 1.27 -1.41
C GLY A 32 2.63 2.00 -0.15
N GLY A 33 3.70 1.54 0.49
CA GLY A 33 4.28 2.19 1.67
C GLY A 33 4.76 3.61 1.37
N ASN A 34 5.44 3.83 0.24
CA ASN A 34 5.93 5.15 -0.13
C ASN A 34 4.80 6.12 -0.50
N LEU A 35 3.76 5.67 -1.22
CA LEU A 35 2.60 6.51 -1.51
C LEU A 35 1.86 6.92 -0.22
N ALA A 36 1.72 5.98 0.72
CA ALA A 36 1.13 6.26 2.03
C ALA A 36 1.97 7.27 2.83
N ALA A 37 3.30 7.15 2.79
CA ALA A 37 4.22 8.11 3.43
C ALA A 37 4.10 9.52 2.82
N VAL A 38 4.01 9.63 1.50
CA VAL A 38 3.78 10.91 0.82
C VAL A 38 2.46 11.54 1.25
N GLN A 39 1.38 10.75 1.32
CA GLN A 39 0.08 11.24 1.81
C GLN A 39 0.17 11.72 3.26
N ALA A 40 0.82 10.95 4.13
CA ALA A 40 0.98 11.28 5.54
C ALA A 40 1.72 12.61 5.73
N SER A 41 2.86 12.77 5.04
CA SER A 41 3.69 13.98 5.12
C SER A 41 2.94 15.22 4.62
N ARG A 42 2.20 15.11 3.50
CA ARG A 42 1.40 16.24 2.98
C ARG A 42 0.29 16.64 3.94
N LEU A 43 -0.43 15.67 4.51
CA LEU A 43 -1.51 15.94 5.45
C LEU A 43 -0.97 16.51 6.76
N SER A 44 0.14 15.98 7.28
CA SER A 44 0.78 16.50 8.48
C SER A 44 1.29 17.93 8.27
N THR A 45 1.90 18.22 7.12
CA THR A 45 2.31 19.59 6.75
C THR A 45 1.12 20.54 6.73
N TYR A 46 0.01 20.14 6.14
CA TYR A 46 -1.22 20.94 6.12
C TYR A 46 -1.73 21.22 7.55
N PHE A 47 -1.68 20.24 8.45
CA PHE A 47 -2.07 20.45 9.86
C PHE A 47 -1.14 21.41 10.58
N HIS A 48 0.18 21.27 10.42
CA HIS A 48 1.16 22.21 10.97
C HIS A 48 0.98 23.64 10.47
N GLN A 49 0.52 23.83 9.23
CA GLN A 49 0.26 25.15 8.67
C GLN A 49 -1.08 25.75 9.10
N SER A 50 -2.07 24.91 9.43
CA SER A 50 -3.47 25.34 9.56
C SER A 50 -4.02 25.24 10.99
N ALA A 51 -3.32 24.59 11.91
CA ALA A 51 -3.79 24.40 13.28
C ALA A 51 -2.64 24.26 14.28
N THR A 52 -2.97 24.42 15.56
CA THR A 52 -2.08 24.11 16.68
C THR A 52 -2.12 22.61 16.97
N LEU A 53 -1.01 22.07 17.46
CA LEU A 53 -0.91 20.65 17.78
C LEU A 53 -1.94 20.25 18.85
N GLY A 54 -2.78 19.25 18.55
CA GLY A 54 -3.89 18.82 19.41
C GLY A 54 -5.26 19.30 18.96
N GLU A 55 -5.33 20.33 18.13
CA GLU A 55 -6.58 20.87 17.59
C GLU A 55 -6.65 20.62 16.09
N LEU A 56 -7.77 20.09 15.60
CA LEU A 56 -7.94 19.89 14.16
C LEU A 56 -8.25 21.22 13.46
N PRO A 57 -7.76 21.43 12.22
CA PRO A 57 -8.07 22.63 11.44
C PRO A 57 -9.57 22.88 11.30
N GLU A 58 -9.96 24.15 11.18
CA GLU A 58 -11.33 24.58 10.83
C GLU A 58 -12.44 24.00 11.75
N GLY A 59 -12.12 23.69 13.01
CA GLY A 59 -13.07 23.11 13.96
C GLY A 59 -13.55 21.70 13.58
N TRP A 60 -12.77 20.99 12.76
CA TRP A 60 -13.10 19.63 12.34
C TRP A 60 -13.13 18.65 13.51
N THR A 61 -13.87 17.55 13.34
CA THR A 61 -13.93 16.45 14.29
C THR A 61 -13.36 15.17 13.70
N LEU A 62 -12.89 14.24 14.56
CA LEU A 62 -12.39 12.93 14.13
C LEU A 62 -13.41 12.13 13.31
N LYS A 63 -14.72 12.29 13.59
CA LYS A 63 -15.79 11.61 12.84
C LYS A 63 -15.75 11.90 11.34
N ARG A 64 -15.22 13.07 10.94
CA ARG A 64 -15.01 13.43 9.54
C ARG A 64 -14.12 12.42 8.81
N PHE A 65 -13.17 11.79 9.50
CA PHE A 65 -12.18 10.88 8.92
C PHE A 65 -12.68 9.42 8.82
N TYR A 66 -13.87 9.10 9.34
CA TYR A 66 -14.50 7.78 9.19
C TYR A 66 -15.21 7.59 7.84
N SER A 67 -15.44 8.68 7.11
CA SER A 67 -16.16 8.62 5.84
C SER A 67 -15.21 8.26 4.69
N PHE A 68 -15.39 7.07 4.14
CA PHE A 68 -14.66 6.63 2.94
C PHE A 68 -14.92 7.53 1.73
N THR A 69 -16.16 7.99 1.55
CA THR A 69 -16.51 8.91 0.46
C THR A 69 -15.79 10.24 0.60
N ARG A 70 -15.65 10.76 1.82
CA ARG A 70 -14.83 11.95 2.06
C ARG A 70 -13.39 11.69 1.63
N ALA A 71 -12.80 10.58 2.08
CA ALA A 71 -11.37 10.29 1.92
C ALA A 71 -10.89 10.27 0.46
N PHE A 72 -11.75 9.93 -0.49
CA PHE A 72 -11.37 9.83 -1.91
C PHE A 72 -12.16 10.74 -2.85
N PHE A 73 -13.40 11.10 -2.50
CA PHE A 73 -14.30 11.79 -3.43
C PHE A 73 -14.63 13.23 -3.03
N SER A 74 -14.14 13.72 -1.89
CA SER A 74 -14.35 15.13 -1.53
C SER A 74 -13.51 16.10 -2.38
N LYS A 75 -13.80 17.40 -2.23
CA LYS A 75 -13.05 18.49 -2.87
C LYS A 75 -11.82 18.91 -2.05
N ASP A 76 -11.58 18.28 -0.92
CA ASP A 76 -10.51 18.63 0.01
C ASP A 76 -9.13 18.31 -0.58
N SER A 77 -8.08 18.96 -0.05
CA SER A 77 -6.70 18.82 -0.54
C SER A 77 -6.12 17.42 -0.31
N ASP A 78 -6.48 16.78 0.81
CA ASP A 78 -6.10 15.41 1.16
C ASP A 78 -6.73 14.39 0.21
N SER A 79 -8.02 14.52 -0.10
CA SER A 79 -8.72 13.63 -1.04
C SER A 79 -8.27 13.81 -2.49
N ARG A 80 -7.91 15.04 -2.90
CA ARG A 80 -7.23 15.28 -4.19
C ARG A 80 -5.88 14.57 -4.23
N SER A 81 -5.09 14.70 -3.17
CA SER A 81 -3.78 14.04 -3.08
C SER A 81 -3.92 12.52 -3.15
N ALA A 82 -4.86 11.94 -2.42
CA ALA A 82 -5.14 10.51 -2.44
C ALA A 82 -5.51 10.00 -3.85
N ARG A 83 -6.35 10.73 -4.60
CA ARG A 83 -6.70 10.37 -5.99
C ARG A 83 -5.51 10.42 -6.93
N VAL A 84 -4.64 11.42 -6.81
CA VAL A 84 -3.43 11.52 -7.64
C VAL A 84 -2.49 10.35 -7.35
N LEU A 85 -2.32 10.00 -6.08
CA LEU A 85 -1.50 8.85 -5.68
C LEU A 85 -2.10 7.53 -6.16
N LEU A 86 -3.42 7.34 -6.08
CA LEU A 86 -4.11 6.18 -6.64
C LEU A 86 -3.94 6.06 -8.16
N PHE A 87 -4.00 7.18 -8.87
CA PHE A 87 -3.78 7.20 -10.31
C PHE A 87 -2.37 6.75 -10.69
N LEU A 88 -1.38 7.03 -9.84
CA LEU A 88 0.02 6.63 -10.05
C LEU A 88 0.26 5.12 -9.84
N VAL A 89 -0.61 4.42 -9.14
CA VAL A 89 -0.45 2.98 -8.81
C VAL A 89 -0.37 2.15 -10.09
N VAL A 90 -1.36 2.26 -10.98
CA VAL A 90 -1.43 1.43 -12.20
C VAL A 90 -0.20 1.59 -13.09
N PRO A 91 0.17 2.81 -13.57
CA PRO A 91 1.36 2.97 -14.41
C PRO A 91 2.65 2.61 -13.67
N GLY A 92 2.75 2.88 -12.37
CA GLY A 92 3.91 2.51 -11.56
C GLY A 92 4.12 1.01 -11.50
N HIS A 93 3.07 0.24 -11.19
CA HIS A 93 3.15 -1.22 -11.14
C HIS A 93 3.39 -1.86 -12.51
N ILE A 94 2.80 -1.32 -13.59
CA ILE A 94 3.10 -1.78 -14.95
C ILE A 94 4.58 -1.57 -15.27
N PHE A 95 5.12 -0.38 -14.95
CA PHE A 95 6.53 -0.06 -15.16
C PHE A 95 7.46 -0.99 -14.36
N PHE A 96 7.18 -1.22 -13.07
CA PHE A 96 8.00 -2.12 -12.26
C PHE A 96 7.87 -3.58 -12.69
N ASN A 97 6.70 -4.04 -13.11
CA ASN A 97 6.55 -5.39 -13.65
C ASN A 97 7.34 -5.56 -14.96
N TRP A 98 7.38 -4.53 -15.80
CA TRP A 98 8.24 -4.52 -16.98
C TRP A 98 9.72 -4.54 -16.59
N LEU A 99 10.12 -3.74 -15.58
CA LEU A 99 11.49 -3.71 -15.06
C LEU A 99 11.92 -5.09 -14.55
N ILE A 100 11.07 -5.77 -13.78
CA ILE A 100 11.32 -7.13 -13.30
C ILE A 100 11.62 -8.06 -14.48
N ARG A 101 10.86 -7.99 -15.58
CA ARG A 101 11.11 -8.85 -16.75
C ARG A 101 12.46 -8.58 -17.41
N VAL A 102 12.86 -7.32 -17.52
CA VAL A 102 14.11 -6.94 -18.19
C VAL A 102 15.33 -7.31 -17.36
N PHE A 103 15.24 -7.17 -16.03
CA PHE A 103 16.38 -7.33 -15.13
C PHE A 103 16.42 -8.68 -14.41
N HIS A 104 15.41 -9.54 -14.55
CA HIS A 104 15.44 -10.88 -13.96
C HIS A 104 16.29 -11.83 -14.83
N PHE A 105 17.58 -11.92 -14.49
CA PHE A 105 18.52 -12.88 -15.07
C PHE A 105 18.55 -14.14 -14.17
N GLY A 106 17.51 -14.96 -14.23
CA GLY A 106 17.37 -16.16 -13.42
C GLY A 106 16.78 -17.34 -14.20
N SER A 107 16.94 -18.55 -13.68
CA SER A 107 16.31 -19.77 -14.22
C SER A 107 14.81 -19.85 -13.92
N ILE A 108 14.31 -18.99 -13.04
CA ILE A 108 12.90 -18.93 -12.65
C ILE A 108 12.24 -17.84 -13.48
N ILE A 109 11.27 -18.21 -14.31
CA ILE A 109 10.56 -17.23 -15.15
C ILE A 109 9.42 -16.63 -14.32
N PRO A 110 9.42 -15.30 -14.05
CA PRO A 110 8.34 -14.69 -13.30
C PRO A 110 7.01 -14.76 -14.09
N PRO A 111 5.87 -14.94 -13.40
CA PRO A 111 4.54 -14.86 -14.00
C PRO A 111 4.32 -13.53 -14.70
N HIS A 112 3.71 -13.59 -15.89
CA HIS A 112 3.79 -12.50 -16.83
C HIS A 112 2.62 -12.43 -17.82
N GLY A 113 1.63 -13.31 -17.67
CA GLY A 113 0.40 -13.28 -18.42
C GLY A 113 -0.50 -12.10 -18.05
N ALA A 114 -1.52 -11.91 -18.88
CA ALA A 114 -2.52 -10.85 -18.68
C ALA A 114 -3.36 -11.11 -17.40
N LEU A 115 -3.65 -12.38 -17.10
CA LEU A 115 -4.39 -12.78 -15.90
C LEU A 115 -3.61 -12.42 -14.63
N PHE A 116 -2.36 -12.88 -14.49
CA PHE A 116 -1.50 -12.47 -13.37
C PHE A 116 -1.40 -10.95 -13.25
N THR A 117 -1.10 -10.24 -14.35
CA THR A 117 -0.92 -8.78 -14.32
C THR A 117 -2.18 -8.06 -13.87
N SER A 118 -3.36 -8.48 -14.32
CA SER A 118 -4.64 -7.88 -13.91
C SER A 118 -4.95 -8.12 -12.44
N LEU A 119 -4.78 -9.35 -11.94
CA LEU A 119 -4.97 -9.68 -10.53
C LEU A 119 -3.97 -8.92 -9.64
N TYR A 120 -2.71 -8.80 -10.09
CA TYR A 120 -1.66 -8.09 -9.38
C TYR A 120 -1.99 -6.60 -9.24
N LEU A 121 -2.47 -5.98 -10.32
CA LEU A 121 -2.93 -4.59 -10.28
C LEU A 121 -4.12 -4.40 -9.34
N MET A 122 -5.07 -5.35 -9.31
CA MET A 122 -6.19 -5.30 -8.37
C MET A 122 -5.73 -5.43 -6.91
N ALA A 123 -4.78 -6.31 -6.62
CA ALA A 123 -4.18 -6.45 -5.30
C ALA A 123 -3.45 -5.16 -4.88
N ALA A 124 -2.62 -4.60 -5.76
CA ALA A 124 -1.90 -3.36 -5.51
C ALA A 124 -2.85 -2.17 -5.27
N LEU A 125 -3.87 -2.00 -6.11
CA LEU A 125 -4.88 -0.96 -5.93
C LEU A 125 -5.62 -1.11 -4.59
N THR A 126 -6.02 -2.33 -4.25
CA THR A 126 -6.71 -2.62 -2.97
C THR A 126 -5.82 -2.25 -1.79
N GLN A 127 -4.54 -2.64 -1.81
CA GLN A 127 -3.57 -2.29 -0.78
C GLN A 127 -3.44 -0.78 -0.61
N VAL A 128 -3.22 -0.04 -1.70
CA VAL A 128 -3.02 1.41 -1.63
C VAL A 128 -4.29 2.15 -1.19
N VAL A 129 -5.48 1.73 -1.63
CA VAL A 129 -6.76 2.30 -1.15
C VAL A 129 -6.87 2.16 0.37
N ILE A 130 -6.59 0.98 0.91
CA ILE A 130 -6.66 0.74 2.36
C ILE A 130 -5.64 1.62 3.09
N LEU A 131 -4.40 1.70 2.58
CA LEU A 131 -3.34 2.50 3.20
C LEU A 131 -3.65 3.99 3.21
N LEU A 132 -4.11 4.55 2.09
CA LEU A 132 -4.44 5.97 2.00
C LEU A 132 -5.62 6.35 2.90
N TYR A 133 -6.61 5.46 3.02
CA TYR A 133 -7.74 5.67 3.93
C TYR A 133 -7.26 5.69 5.40
N ILE A 134 -6.50 4.67 5.81
CA ILE A 134 -5.97 4.55 7.17
C ILE A 134 -5.01 5.71 7.47
N CYS A 135 -4.21 6.14 6.49
CA CYS A 135 -3.31 7.29 6.61
C CYS A 135 -4.06 8.56 7.05
N GLN A 136 -5.14 8.93 6.35
CA GLN A 136 -5.88 10.15 6.68
C GLN A 136 -6.43 10.11 8.10
N TYR A 137 -6.96 8.94 8.50
CA TYR A 137 -7.46 8.73 9.85
C TYR A 137 -6.36 8.78 10.91
N MET A 138 -5.26 8.06 10.71
CA MET A 138 -4.15 7.99 11.66
C MET A 138 -3.49 9.35 11.88
N VAL A 139 -3.30 10.14 10.82
CA VAL A 139 -2.76 11.50 10.96
C VAL A 139 -3.68 12.36 11.83
N ALA A 140 -5.00 12.31 11.63
CA ALA A 140 -5.96 13.01 12.48
C ALA A 140 -5.90 12.55 13.95
N VAL A 141 -5.86 11.24 14.19
CA VAL A 141 -5.78 10.69 15.56
C VAL A 141 -4.49 11.13 16.25
N MET A 142 -3.35 10.90 15.62
CA MET A 142 -2.04 11.24 16.22
C MET A 142 -1.93 12.74 16.48
N TRP A 143 -2.46 13.57 15.57
CA TRP A 143 -2.53 15.02 15.78
C TRP A 143 -3.34 15.38 17.03
N THR A 144 -4.53 14.80 17.21
CA THR A 144 -5.37 15.05 18.41
C THR A 144 -4.70 14.57 19.71
N TRP A 145 -3.83 13.57 19.63
CA TRP A 145 -3.03 13.10 20.77
C TRP A 145 -1.75 13.90 21.00
N ARG A 146 -1.56 15.01 20.28
CA ARG A 146 -0.35 15.84 20.32
C ARG A 146 0.93 15.09 19.98
N ILE A 147 0.83 14.09 19.09
CA ILE A 147 1.96 13.34 18.56
C ILE A 147 2.20 13.83 17.13
N ASN A 148 3.45 14.17 16.79
CA ASN A 148 3.79 14.58 15.44
C ASN A 148 3.55 13.41 14.46
N PRO A 149 2.59 13.52 13.52
CA PRO A 149 2.27 12.43 12.59
C PRO A 149 3.42 12.06 11.66
N ASP A 150 4.32 12.99 11.34
CA ASP A 150 5.49 12.72 10.47
C ASP A 150 6.40 11.65 11.07
N ASN A 151 6.57 11.65 12.39
CA ASN A 151 7.44 10.70 13.09
C ASN A 151 6.72 9.40 13.44
N ALA A 152 5.42 9.48 13.73
CA ALA A 152 4.67 8.34 14.27
C ALA A 152 3.92 7.56 13.19
N VAL A 153 3.25 8.22 12.24
CA VAL A 153 2.31 7.55 11.33
C VAL A 153 3.04 6.78 10.22
N ILE A 154 4.13 7.32 9.68
CA ILE A 154 4.85 6.71 8.54
C ILE A 154 5.32 5.28 8.87
N PRO A 155 6.01 5.01 10.01
CA PRO A 155 6.43 3.64 10.34
C PRO A 155 5.27 2.65 10.46
N TYR A 156 4.12 3.08 11.01
CA TYR A 156 2.93 2.21 11.10
C TYR A 156 2.33 1.92 9.74
N LEU A 157 2.23 2.93 8.86
CA LEU A 157 1.71 2.75 7.51
C LEU A 157 2.61 1.86 6.66
N THR A 158 3.94 2.02 6.76
CA THR A 158 4.88 1.13 6.07
C THR A 158 4.73 -0.31 6.55
N ALA A 159 4.71 -0.54 7.87
CA ALA A 159 4.54 -1.88 8.42
C ALA A 159 3.19 -2.52 8.06
N LEU A 160 2.11 -1.73 8.06
CA LEU A 160 0.79 -2.17 7.60
C LEU A 160 0.81 -2.50 6.11
N GLY A 161 1.46 -1.66 5.31
CA GLY A 161 1.64 -1.83 3.88
C GLY A 161 2.39 -3.12 3.54
N ASP A 162 3.42 -3.45 4.32
CA ASP A 162 4.17 -4.69 4.18
C ASP A 162 3.30 -5.93 4.44
N VAL A 163 2.53 -5.91 5.53
CA VAL A 163 1.62 -7.02 5.88
C VAL A 163 0.54 -7.18 4.82
N LEU A 164 -0.16 -6.09 4.47
CA LEU A 164 -1.26 -6.12 3.50
C LEU A 164 -0.78 -6.50 2.10
N GLY A 165 0.32 -5.90 1.63
CA GLY A 165 0.87 -6.16 0.31
C GLY A 165 1.34 -7.61 0.18
N THR A 166 2.06 -8.12 1.16
CA THR A 166 2.50 -9.53 1.18
C THR A 166 1.31 -10.50 1.26
N LEU A 167 0.31 -10.21 2.11
CA LEU A 167 -0.88 -11.05 2.24
C LEU A 167 -1.69 -11.09 0.95
N LEU A 168 -1.96 -9.93 0.33
CA LEU A 168 -2.73 -9.86 -0.92
C LEU A 168 -1.98 -10.52 -2.07
N LEU A 169 -0.65 -10.37 -2.12
CA LEU A 169 0.19 -11.07 -3.08
C LEU A 169 0.12 -12.59 -2.89
N PHE A 170 0.22 -13.06 -1.65
CA PHE A 170 0.10 -14.49 -1.36
C PHE A 170 -1.28 -15.06 -1.75
N LEU A 171 -2.36 -14.35 -1.42
CA LEU A 171 -3.72 -14.73 -1.83
C LEU A 171 -3.89 -14.75 -3.35
N LEU A 172 -3.26 -13.82 -4.06
CA LEU A 172 -3.22 -13.83 -5.53
C LEU A 172 -2.56 -15.10 -6.07
N PHE A 173 -1.39 -15.48 -5.54
CA PHE A 173 -0.69 -16.69 -6.00
C PHE A 173 -1.52 -17.96 -5.70
N LEU A 174 -2.13 -18.04 -4.51
CA LEU A 174 -3.05 -19.13 -4.16
C LEU A 174 -4.26 -19.23 -5.10
N PHE A 175 -4.81 -18.09 -5.51
CA PHE A 175 -5.96 -18.04 -6.42
C PHE A 175 -5.54 -18.42 -7.84
N LEU A 176 -4.41 -17.90 -8.31
CA LEU A 176 -3.87 -18.20 -9.63
C LEU A 176 -3.48 -19.68 -9.75
N ASP A 177 -2.94 -20.29 -8.69
CA ASP A 177 -2.60 -21.72 -8.66
C ASP A 177 -3.83 -22.62 -8.86
N LYS A 178 -4.99 -22.20 -8.35
CA LYS A 178 -6.25 -22.93 -8.52
C LYS A 178 -6.87 -22.79 -9.91
N ILE A 179 -6.59 -21.69 -10.61
CA ILE A 179 -7.24 -21.37 -11.90
C ILE A 179 -6.33 -21.71 -13.08
N ASP A 180 -5.06 -21.34 -12.98
CA ASP A 180 -4.07 -21.53 -14.04
C ASP A 180 -2.68 -21.80 -13.44
N SER A 181 -2.49 -23.01 -12.93
CA SER A 181 -1.23 -23.45 -12.31
C SER A 181 -0.04 -23.40 -13.28
N LYS A 182 -0.29 -23.41 -14.60
CA LYS A 182 0.77 -23.38 -15.62
C LYS A 182 1.55 -22.06 -15.60
N GLU A 183 0.91 -20.96 -15.20
CA GLU A 183 1.56 -19.65 -15.14
C GLU A 183 2.55 -19.53 -13.96
N ILE A 184 2.36 -20.35 -12.91
CA ILE A 184 3.19 -20.36 -11.70
C ILE A 184 4.31 -21.40 -11.80
N LEU A 185 4.04 -22.52 -12.49
CA LEU A 185 4.92 -23.69 -12.59
C LEU A 185 5.85 -23.67 -13.81
N VAL A 186 6.13 -22.50 -14.40
CA VAL A 186 7.10 -22.41 -15.52
C VAL A 186 8.53 -22.61 -14.98
N THR A 187 8.88 -23.86 -14.70
CA THR A 187 10.24 -24.42 -14.73
C THR A 187 10.70 -24.63 -16.16
#